data_AF-K1RPI9-F1
#
_entry.id   AF-K1RPI9-F1
#
_cell.length_a   1.000
_cell.length_b   1.000
_cell.length_c   1.000
_cell.angle_alpha   90.00
_cell.angle_beta   90.00
_cell.angle_gamma   90.00
#
_symmetry.space_group_name_H-M   'P 1'
#
loop_
_entity.id
_entity.type
_entity.pdbx_description
1 polymer ?
#
loop_
_entity_poly.entity_id
_entity_poly.type
_entity_poly.pdbx_seq_one_letter_code
_entity_poly.pdbx_strand_id
1 'polypeptide(L)'
;MKKNILITLLAALLLSSCGEYNKLLKSTDYEYKYEAAKNYFAKGQYNRAATLLNELIAILKGTDKAEESLYMLGMSYYNQKDYQTAAQTFIQYYNVYPRGTFTELARFHAGKALYLDTPEPRLDQSGTYSAIQ
;
A
#
# COMPACT_ATOMS: atom_id res chain seq x y z
N MET A 1 -42.09 4.48 5.06
CA MET A 1 -41.77 3.12 5.54
C MET A 1 -40.77 2.40 4.62
N LYS A 2 -41.06 2.17 3.33
CA LYS A 2 -40.13 1.50 2.40
C LYS A 2 -38.75 2.19 2.27
N LYS A 3 -38.70 3.53 2.27
CA LYS A 3 -37.43 4.31 2.23
C LYS A 3 -36.58 4.12 3.50
N ASN A 4 -37.21 4.04 4.66
CA ASN A 4 -36.51 3.82 5.94
C ASN A 4 -35.98 2.39 6.04
N ILE A 5 -36.73 1.40 5.53
CA ILE A 5 -36.27 0.00 5.45
C ILE A 5 -35.06 -0.13 4.53
N LEU A 6 -35.06 0.58 3.39
CA LEU A 6 -33.95 0.58 2.44
C LEU A 6 -32.68 1.20 3.07
N ILE A 7 -32.83 2.29 3.82
CA ILE A 7 -31.73 2.95 4.55
C ILE A 7 -31.16 2.02 5.63
N THR A 8 -32.01 1.32 6.39
CA THR A 8 -31.55 0.37 7.42
C THR A 8 -30.83 -0.84 6.82
N LEU A 9 -31.26 -1.35 5.65
CA LEU A 9 -30.59 -2.45 4.96
C LEU A 9 -29.22 -2.03 4.41
N LEU A 10 -29.12 -0.83 3.84
CA LEU A 10 -27.86 -0.28 3.34
C LEU A 10 -26.85 -0.08 4.48
N ALA A 11 -27.32 0.40 5.64
CA ALA A 11 -26.47 0.56 6.82
C ALA A 11 -25.94 -0.80 7.35
N ALA A 12 -26.78 -1.85 7.36
CA ALA A 12 -26.37 -3.18 7.80
C ALA A 12 -25.27 -3.79 6.90
N LEU A 13 -25.35 -3.56 5.59
CA LEU A 13 -24.34 -4.02 4.61
C LEU A 13 -22.98 -3.32 4.78
N LEU A 14 -22.97 -2.05 5.19
CA LEU A 14 -21.73 -1.31 5.44
C LEU A 14 -21.02 -1.77 6.72
N LEU A 15 -21.79 -2.15 7.74
CA LEU A 15 -21.25 -2.58 9.04
C LEU A 15 -20.59 -3.97 9.00
N SER A 16 -21.06 -4.89 8.15
CA SER A 16 -20.50 -6.25 8.06
C SER A 16 -19.07 -6.26 7.50
N SER A 17 -18.75 -5.38 6.55
CA SER A 17 -17.40 -5.30 5.97
C SER A 17 -16.33 -4.90 6.99
N CYS A 18 -16.65 -4.01 7.92
CA CYS A 18 -15.70 -3.57 8.95
C CYS A 18 -15.43 -4.66 10.00
N GLY A 19 -16.43 -5.48 10.32
CA GLY A 19 -16.29 -6.57 11.30
C GLY A 19 -15.28 -7.62 10.86
N GLU A 20 -15.39 -8.09 9.62
CA GLU A 20 -14.47 -9.11 9.07
C GLU A 20 -13.05 -8.58 8.89
N TYR A 21 -12.89 -7.33 8.46
CA TYR A 21 -11.58 -6.69 8.35
C TYR A 21 -10.89 -6.57 9.72
N ASN A 22 -11.62 -6.20 10.77
CA ASN A 22 -11.07 -6.12 12.13
C ASN A 22 -10.66 -7.49 12.69
N LYS A 23 -11.39 -8.55 12.37
CA LYS A 23 -10.98 -9.92 12.72
C LYS A 23 -9.70 -10.31 11.99
N LEU A 24 -9.61 -10.01 10.70
CA LEU A 24 -8.42 -10.24 9.89
C LEU A 24 -7.20 -9.51 10.46
N LEU A 25 -7.31 -8.22 10.81
CA LEU A 25 -6.22 -7.44 11.40
C LEU A 25 -5.67 -8.09 12.69
N LYS A 26 -6.52 -8.70 13.50
CA LYS A 26 -6.11 -9.36 14.75
C LYS A 26 -5.62 -10.80 14.56
N SER A 27 -5.75 -11.35 13.35
CA SER A 27 -5.31 -12.72 13.06
C SER A 27 -3.80 -12.86 13.17
N THR A 28 -3.33 -13.99 13.71
CA THR A 28 -1.92 -14.39 13.67
C THR A 28 -1.60 -15.30 12.48
N ASP A 29 -2.58 -15.56 11.62
CA ASP A 29 -2.39 -16.26 10.35
C ASP A 29 -1.86 -15.26 9.30
N TYR A 30 -0.54 -15.22 9.16
CA TYR A 30 0.15 -14.27 8.28
C TYR A 30 -0.02 -14.60 6.80
N GLU A 31 -0.18 -15.87 6.45
CA GLU A 31 -0.44 -16.29 5.08
C GLU A 31 -1.84 -15.81 4.66
N TYR A 32 -2.84 -16.00 5.53
CA TYR A 32 -4.18 -15.47 5.30
C TYR A 32 -4.19 -13.94 5.20
N LYS A 33 -3.43 -13.23 6.05
CA LYS A 33 -3.27 -11.77 5.94
C LYS A 33 -2.64 -11.34 4.63
N TYR A 34 -1.62 -12.07 4.17
CA TYR A 34 -0.94 -11.80 2.91
C TYR A 34 -1.88 -11.92 1.71
N GLU A 35 -2.60 -13.04 1.61
CA GLU A 35 -3.57 -13.25 0.53
C GLU A 35 -4.71 -12.25 0.56
N ALA A 36 -5.17 -11.88 1.76
CA ALA A 36 -6.16 -10.81 1.91
C ALA A 36 -5.60 -9.44 1.46
N ALA A 37 -4.35 -9.12 1.76
CA ALA A 37 -3.71 -7.89 1.29
C ALA A 37 -3.65 -7.84 -0.25
N LYS A 38 -3.27 -8.94 -0.91
CA LYS A 38 -3.32 -9.08 -2.38
C LYS A 38 -4.73 -8.84 -2.92
N ASN A 39 -5.74 -9.43 -2.28
CA ASN A 39 -7.13 -9.26 -2.67
C ASN A 39 -7.60 -7.80 -2.54
N TYR A 40 -7.26 -7.13 -1.43
CA TYR A 40 -7.57 -5.72 -1.23
C TYR A 40 -6.86 -4.83 -2.25
N PHE A 41 -5.59 -5.10 -2.54
CA PHE A 41 -4.83 -4.40 -3.56
C PHE A 41 -5.49 -4.53 -4.94
N ALA A 42 -5.82 -5.75 -5.36
CA ALA A 42 -6.48 -6.02 -6.63
C ALA A 42 -7.86 -5.34 -6.75
N LYS A 43 -8.56 -5.13 -5.63
CA LYS A 43 -9.84 -4.40 -5.57
C LYS A 43 -9.69 -2.88 -5.48
N GLY A 44 -8.47 -2.36 -5.51
CA GLY A 44 -8.20 -0.93 -5.33
C GLY A 44 -8.40 -0.42 -3.90
N GLN A 45 -8.53 -1.31 -2.92
CA GLN A 45 -8.67 -0.96 -1.50
C GLN A 45 -7.29 -0.77 -0.87
N TYR A 46 -6.53 0.17 -1.42
CA TYR A 46 -5.10 0.35 -1.12
C TYR A 46 -4.82 0.65 0.35
N ASN A 47 -5.69 1.41 1.04
CA ASN A 47 -5.54 1.67 2.48
C ASN A 47 -5.53 0.36 3.29
N ARG A 48 -6.46 -0.56 2.98
CA ARG A 48 -6.56 -1.86 3.67
C ARG A 48 -5.37 -2.76 3.34
N ALA A 49 -4.95 -2.76 2.08
CA ALA A 49 -3.75 -3.49 1.66
C ALA A 49 -2.51 -2.98 2.39
N ALA A 50 -2.30 -1.66 2.42
CA ALA A 50 -1.16 -1.04 3.09
C ALA A 50 -1.13 -1.33 4.59
N THR A 51 -2.26 -1.27 5.30
CA THR A 51 -2.30 -1.61 6.73
C THR A 51 -1.83 -3.04 6.99
N LEU A 52 -2.37 -4.02 6.24
CA LEU A 52 -1.98 -5.42 6.40
C LEU A 52 -0.50 -5.64 6.03
N LEU A 53 -0.03 -5.01 4.96
CA LEU A 53 1.34 -5.14 4.51
C LEU A 53 2.36 -4.56 5.48
N ASN A 54 2.07 -3.43 6.13
CA ASN A 54 2.95 -2.84 7.15
C ASN A 54 3.19 -3.79 8.35
N GLU A 55 2.19 -4.60 8.72
CA GLU A 55 2.40 -5.63 9.75
C GLU A 55 3.25 -6.79 9.22
N LEU A 56 3.09 -7.11 7.93
CA LEU A 56 3.73 -8.26 7.30
C LEU A 56 5.19 -8.03 6.90
N ILE A 57 5.63 -6.80 6.57
CA ILE A 57 6.99 -6.56 6.04
C ILE A 57 8.10 -7.05 6.98
N ALA A 58 7.91 -6.94 8.30
CA ALA A 58 8.89 -7.40 9.28
C ALA A 58 8.81 -8.92 9.48
N ILE A 59 7.59 -9.47 9.45
CA ILE A 59 7.29 -10.88 9.73
C ILE A 59 7.71 -11.78 8.57
N LEU A 60 7.45 -11.34 7.33
CA LEU A 60 7.77 -12.08 6.13
C LEU A 60 9.23 -11.95 5.73
N LYS A 61 10.05 -11.15 6.43
CA LYS A 61 11.45 -10.93 6.07
C LYS A 61 12.21 -12.26 5.94
N GLY A 62 12.87 -12.47 4.79
CA GLY A 62 13.60 -13.71 4.49
C GLY A 62 12.76 -14.82 3.86
N THR A 63 11.45 -14.61 3.66
CA THR A 63 10.59 -15.49 2.88
C THR A 63 10.52 -15.06 1.41
N ASP A 64 9.97 -15.93 0.57
CA ASP A 64 9.67 -15.67 -0.85
C ASP A 64 8.63 -14.56 -1.05
N LYS A 65 7.75 -14.32 -0.07
CA LYS A 65 6.71 -13.29 -0.10
C LYS A 65 7.17 -11.90 0.30
N ALA A 66 8.33 -11.81 0.93
CA ALA A 66 8.85 -10.56 1.47
C ALA A 66 9.00 -9.48 0.39
N GLU A 67 9.54 -9.92 -0.76
CA GLU A 67 9.78 -9.07 -1.91
C GLU A 67 8.46 -8.55 -2.51
N GLU A 68 7.53 -9.44 -2.86
CA GLU A 68 6.21 -9.07 -3.41
C GLU A 68 5.44 -8.15 -2.45
N SER A 69 5.50 -8.43 -1.14
CA SER A 69 4.83 -7.63 -0.12
C SER A 69 5.35 -6.20 -0.06
N LEU A 70 6.67 -6.01 -0.09
CA LEU A 70 7.27 -4.68 -0.02
C LEU A 70 6.99 -3.86 -1.29
N TYR A 71 7.04 -4.49 -2.46
CA TYR A 71 6.68 -3.82 -3.71
C TYR A 71 5.19 -3.44 -3.75
N MET A 72 4.31 -4.35 -3.34
CA MET A 72 2.86 -4.10 -3.26
C MET A 72 2.52 -3.01 -2.24
N LEU A 73 3.31 -2.87 -1.17
CA LEU A 73 3.16 -1.78 -0.21
C LEU A 73 3.47 -0.43 -0.86
N GLY A 74 4.60 -0.33 -1.58
CA GLY A 74 4.96 0.87 -2.34
C GLY A 74 3.88 1.25 -3.36
N MET A 75 3.38 0.25 -4.11
CA MET A 75 2.28 0.45 -5.05
C MET A 75 0.97 0.86 -4.36
N SER A 76 0.71 0.37 -3.14
CA SER A 76 -0.46 0.76 -2.37
C SER A 76 -0.40 2.24 -2.02
N TYR A 77 0.74 2.75 -1.54
CA TYR A 77 0.91 4.18 -1.29
C TYR A 77 0.85 5.02 -2.58
N TYR A 78 1.48 4.53 -3.65
CA TYR A 78 1.46 5.19 -4.95
C TYR A 78 0.03 5.44 -5.45
N ASN A 79 -0.83 4.42 -5.36
CA ASN A 79 -2.22 4.54 -5.77
C ASN A 79 -3.09 5.34 -4.79
N GLN A 80 -2.67 5.48 -3.53
CA GLN A 80 -3.26 6.42 -2.57
C GLN A 80 -2.87 7.88 -2.85
N LYS A 81 -1.94 8.11 -3.79
CA LYS A 81 -1.30 9.41 -4.07
C LYS A 81 -0.43 9.92 -2.91
N ASP A 82 -0.08 9.03 -1.99
CA ASP A 82 0.94 9.29 -0.98
C ASP A 82 2.31 9.03 -1.63
N TYR A 83 2.71 9.95 -2.51
CA TYR A 83 3.87 9.77 -3.37
C TYR A 83 5.17 9.83 -2.57
N GLN A 84 5.23 10.66 -1.53
CA GLN A 84 6.36 10.69 -0.61
C GLN A 84 6.61 9.31 0.04
N THR A 85 5.59 8.71 0.65
CA THR A 85 5.72 7.39 1.28
C THR A 85 5.96 6.28 0.25
N ALA A 86 5.33 6.38 -0.92
CA ALA A 86 5.55 5.45 -2.03
C ALA A 86 7.01 5.46 -2.49
N ALA A 87 7.59 6.64 -2.72
CA ALA A 87 8.98 6.79 -3.11
C ALA A 87 9.92 6.16 -2.08
N GLN A 88 9.74 6.48 -0.79
CA GLN A 88 10.54 5.90 0.29
C GLN A 88 10.44 4.36 0.31
N THR A 89 9.24 3.81 0.13
CA THR A 89 9.01 2.36 0.11
C THR A 89 9.67 1.69 -1.09
N PHE A 90 9.61 2.30 -2.28
CA PHE A 90 10.30 1.77 -3.46
C PHE A 90 11.83 1.87 -3.34
N ILE A 91 12.33 2.94 -2.72
CA ILE A 91 13.76 3.09 -2.39
C ILE A 91 14.20 1.98 -1.43
N GLN A 92 13.43 1.73 -0.38
CA GLN A 92 13.67 0.61 0.51
C GLN A 92 13.67 -0.72 -0.28
N TYR A 93 12.71 -0.92 -1.19
CA TYR A 93 12.64 -2.12 -1.99
C TYR A 93 13.93 -2.38 -2.77
N TYR A 94 14.40 -1.44 -3.59
CA TYR A 94 15.58 -1.72 -4.42
C TYR A 94 16.89 -1.76 -3.63
N ASN A 95 16.92 -1.22 -2.41
CA ASN A 95 18.06 -1.34 -1.50
C ASN A 95 18.10 -2.73 -0.83
N VAL A 96 16.94 -3.28 -0.46
CA VAL A 96 16.84 -4.62 0.15
C VAL A 96 16.92 -5.73 -0.90
N TYR A 97 16.32 -5.51 -2.07
CA TYR A 97 16.24 -6.45 -3.20
C TYR A 97 16.85 -5.83 -4.46
N PRO A 98 18.18 -5.63 -4.53
CA PRO A 98 18.84 -5.01 -5.69
C PRO A 98 18.85 -5.89 -6.95
N ARG A 99 18.44 -7.16 -6.83
CA ARG A 99 18.27 -8.12 -7.93
C ARG A 99 16.89 -8.80 -7.89
N GLY A 100 15.93 -8.17 -7.23
CA GLY A 100 14.56 -8.64 -7.14
C GLY A 100 13.84 -8.55 -8.49
N THR A 101 12.75 -9.29 -8.60
CA THR A 101 11.81 -9.30 -9.72
C THR A 101 11.31 -7.90 -10.08
N PHE A 102 11.10 -7.04 -9.08
CA PHE A 102 10.55 -5.70 -9.26
C PHE A 102 11.58 -4.57 -9.16
N THR A 103 12.89 -4.84 -9.12
CA THR A 103 13.91 -3.79 -8.87
C THR A 103 13.85 -2.65 -9.86
N GLU A 104 13.80 -2.96 -11.15
CA GLU A 104 13.74 -1.93 -12.20
C GLU A 104 12.43 -1.14 -12.14
N LEU A 105 11.31 -1.82 -11.87
CA LEU A 105 10.02 -1.17 -11.69
C LEU A 105 9.99 -0.28 -10.45
N ALA A 106 10.58 -0.74 -9.34
CA ALA A 106 10.65 0.03 -8.10
C ALA A 106 11.48 1.31 -8.29
N ARG A 107 12.62 1.24 -8.98
CA ARG A 107 13.41 2.44 -9.33
C ARG A 107 12.60 3.43 -10.17
N PHE A 108 11.93 2.94 -11.20
CA PHE A 108 11.05 3.76 -12.03
C PHE A 108 9.94 4.42 -11.22
N HIS A 109 9.24 3.65 -10.38
CA HIS A 109 8.15 4.16 -9.56
C HIS A 109 8.62 5.10 -8.45
N ALA A 110 9.81 4.90 -7.89
CA ALA A 110 10.41 5.84 -6.96
C ALA A 110 10.60 7.22 -7.60
N GLY A 111 11.29 7.28 -8.75
CA GLY A 111 11.49 8.53 -9.48
C GLY A 111 10.16 9.17 -9.92
N LYS A 112 9.22 8.37 -10.41
CA LYS A 112 7.89 8.85 -10.81
C LYS A 112 7.10 9.39 -9.62
N ALA A 113 7.18 8.76 -8.45
CA ALA A 113 6.51 9.23 -7.25
C ALA A 113 7.11 10.57 -6.79
N LEU A 114 8.45 10.69 -6.73
CA LEU A 114 9.12 11.95 -6.40
C LEU A 114 8.76 13.09 -7.36
N TYR A 115 8.67 12.79 -8.66
CA TYR A 115 8.19 13.75 -9.66
C TYR A 115 6.76 14.21 -9.38
N LEU A 116 5.86 13.30 -9.00
CA LEU A 116 4.47 13.62 -8.68
C LEU A 116 4.30 14.32 -7.31
N ASP A 117 5.25 14.14 -6.40
CA ASP A 117 5.32 14.81 -5.10
C ASP A 117 5.89 16.23 -5.20
N THR A 118 6.57 16.54 -6.31
CA THR A 118 7.24 17.82 -6.52
C THR A 118 6.22 18.98 -6.45
N PRO A 119 6.39 19.93 -5.51
CA PRO A 119 5.49 21.06 -5.39
C PRO A 119 5.72 22.06 -6.54
N GLU A 120 4.76 22.97 -6.74
CA GLU A 120 4.90 24.02 -7.75
C GLU A 120 6.24 24.75 -7.64
N PRO A 121 6.90 25.13 -8.75
CA PRO A 121 8.26 25.71 -8.73
C PRO A 121 8.46 26.95 -7.84
N ARG A 122 7.37 27.61 -7.43
CA ARG A 122 7.37 28.80 -6.56
C ARG A 122 7.40 28.45 -5.06
N LEU A 123 7.15 27.18 -4.71
CA LEU A 123 7.22 26.64 -3.35
C LEU A 123 8.60 26.02 -3.10
N ASP A 124 8.88 25.63 -1.86
CA ASP A 124 10.16 25.00 -1.48
C ASP A 124 10.49 23.78 -2.36
N GLN A 125 11.71 23.74 -2.90
CA GLN A 125 12.14 22.76 -3.91
C GLN A 125 13.07 21.67 -3.36
N SER A 126 13.21 21.57 -2.02
CA SER A 126 14.10 20.59 -1.39
C SER A 126 13.83 19.13 -1.82
N GLY A 127 12.55 18.78 -2.03
CA GLY A 127 12.13 17.47 -2.53
C GLY A 127 12.59 17.20 -3.97
N THR A 128 12.52 18.21 -4.84
CA THR A 128 12.95 18.13 -6.26
C THR A 128 14.43 17.81 -6.37
N TYR A 129 15.28 18.44 -5.55
CA TYR A 129 16.73 18.18 -5.57
C TYR A 129 17.08 16.79 -5.05
N SER A 130 16.34 16.28 -4.07
CA SER A 130 16.50 14.91 -3.56
C SER A 130 16.18 13.84 -4.62
N ALA A 131 15.37 14.17 -5.64
CA ALA A 131 14.99 13.23 -6.69
C ALA A 131 16.05 13.05 -7.80
N ILE A 132 17.06 13.93 -7.85
CA ILE A 132 18.08 13.99 -8.90
C ILE A 132 19.41 13.36 -8.45
N GLN A 133 19.62 13.18 -7.14
CA GLN A 133 20.79 12.53 -6.55
C GLN A 133 20.58 11.02 -6.40
#